data_AF-A0A821N9D3-F1
#
_entry.id   AF-A0A821N9D3-F1
#
_cell.length_a   1.000
_cell.length_b   1.000
_cell.length_c   1.000
_cell.angle_alpha   90.00
_cell.angle_beta   90.00
_cell.angle_gamma   90.00
#
_symmetry.space_group_name_H-M   'P 1'
#
loop_
_entity.id
_entity.type
_entity.pdbx_description
1 polymer ?
#
loop_
_entity_poly.entity_id
_entity_poly.type
_entity_poly.pdbx_seq_one_letter_code
_entity_poly.pdbx_strand_id
1 'polypeptide(L)'
;MKQRPHTIDGRQIDPKRAMPREEANNDDIHLTVKKIFIGGIRDGLDEESLRKYFEKYGNINDCLLMHDKDGKTRGFAFIEFD
;
A
#
# COMPACT_ATOMS: atom_id res chain seq x y z
N MET A 1 0.74 8.75 -9.96
CA MET A 1 2.14 9.25 -10.03
C MET A 1 2.77 9.03 -11.41
N LYS A 2 2.03 9.24 -12.52
CA LYS A 2 2.46 8.89 -13.90
C LYS A 2 3.59 9.75 -14.50
N GLN A 3 4.21 10.65 -13.72
CA GLN A 3 5.23 11.60 -14.20
C GLN A 3 6.56 11.51 -13.43
N ARG A 4 6.83 10.39 -12.77
CA ARG A 4 8.19 10.11 -12.27
C ARG A 4 9.02 9.49 -13.41
N PRO A 5 10.32 9.82 -13.54
CA PRO A 5 11.10 10.74 -12.70
C PRO A 5 10.79 12.22 -12.98
N HIS A 6 10.84 13.06 -11.94
CA HIS A 6 10.70 14.51 -12.07
C HIS A 6 12.07 15.18 -12.05
N THR A 7 12.29 16.16 -12.93
CA THR A 7 13.54 16.93 -13.01
C THR A 7 13.22 18.41 -12.87
N ILE A 8 13.90 19.09 -11.94
CA ILE A 8 13.85 20.55 -11.78
C ILE A 8 15.28 21.07 -11.85
N ASP A 9 15.54 22.05 -12.71
CA ASP A 9 16.87 22.67 -12.90
C ASP A 9 18.00 21.67 -13.18
N GLY A 10 17.71 20.61 -13.95
CA GLY A 10 18.67 19.56 -14.27
C GLY A 10 18.95 18.57 -13.13
N ARG A 11 18.31 18.74 -11.97
CA ARG A 11 18.38 17.82 -10.83
C ARG A 11 17.14 16.94 -10.77
N GLN A 12 17.34 15.63 -10.72
CA GLN A 12 16.26 14.68 -10.46
C GLN A 12 15.81 14.81 -9.01
N ILE A 13 14.50 14.96 -8.81
CA ILE A 13 13.88 15.06 -7.49
C ILE A 13 12.97 13.86 -7.22
N ASP A 14 12.87 13.46 -5.96
CA ASP A 14 11.94 12.43 -5.50
C ASP A 14 10.80 13.08 -4.69
N PRO A 15 9.68 13.45 -5.34
CA PRO A 15 8.57 14.07 -4.63
C PRO A 15 7.85 13.03 -3.79
N LYS A 16 7.87 13.19 -2.46
CA LYS A 16 7.15 12.34 -1.51
C LYS A 16 5.91 13.05 -0.96
N ARG A 17 4.96 12.28 -0.41
CA ARG A 17 3.78 12.83 0.27
C ARG A 17 4.25 13.58 1.52
N ALA A 18 3.77 14.80 1.72
CA ALA A 18 4.05 15.54 2.95
C ALA A 18 3.41 14.83 4.15
N MET A 19 4.20 14.59 5.20
CA MET A 19 3.75 14.00 6.46
C MET A 19 3.59 15.08 7.54
N PRO A 20 2.66 14.93 8.49
CA PRO A 20 2.52 15.84 9.63
C PRO A 20 3.83 15.96 10.44
N ARG A 21 4.07 17.13 11.03
CA ARG A 21 5.33 17.41 11.73
C ARG A 21 5.53 16.54 12.96
N GLU A 22 4.46 16.20 13.69
CA GLU A 22 4.54 15.30 14.85
C GLU A 22 5.02 13.88 14.47
N GLU A 23 4.68 13.43 13.26
CA GLU A 23 5.04 12.12 12.72
C GLU A 23 6.40 12.12 12.00
N ALA A 24 7.02 13.29 11.81
CA ALA A 24 8.25 13.44 11.04
C ALA A 24 9.49 12.79 11.68
N ASN A 25 9.48 12.55 13.00
CA ASN A 25 10.60 11.89 13.70
C ASN A 25 10.51 10.35 13.69
N ASN A 26 9.45 9.79 13.12
CA ASN A 26 9.31 8.34 13.00
C ASN A 26 9.91 7.90 11.66
N ASP A 27 11.10 7.29 11.71
CA ASP A 27 11.83 6.80 10.54
C ASP A 27 11.01 5.80 9.71
N ASP A 28 10.14 5.00 10.36
CA ASP A 28 9.27 4.04 9.69
C ASP A 28 8.22 4.73 8.79
N ILE A 29 7.86 5.99 9.04
CA ILE A 29 6.88 6.75 8.25
C ILE A 29 7.50 7.29 6.96
N HIS A 30 8.83 7.47 6.92
CA HIS A 30 9.56 7.91 5.73
C HIS A 30 9.92 6.76 4.78
N LEU A 31 9.70 5.52 5.20
CA LEU A 31 9.94 4.34 4.36
C LEU A 31 9.00 4.35 3.15
N THR A 32 9.62 4.27 1.97
CA THR A 32 8.87 4.07 0.72
C THR A 32 8.63 2.58 0.56
N VAL A 33 7.50 2.09 1.06
CA VAL A 33 7.08 0.71 0.92
C VAL A 33 6.13 0.54 -0.26
N LYS A 34 6.27 -0.60 -0.95
CA LYS A 34 5.34 -1.02 -2.01
C LYS A 34 4.19 -1.88 -1.47
N LYS A 35 4.38 -2.45 -0.27
CA LYS A 35 3.45 -3.38 0.37
C LYS A 35 2.71 -2.69 1.52
N ILE A 36 1.38 -2.78 1.50
CA ILE A 36 0.50 -2.26 2.55
C ILE A 36 -0.14 -3.40 3.34
N PHE A 37 -0.38 -3.16 4.63
CA PHE A 37 -1.16 -4.02 5.51
C PHE A 37 -2.60 -3.51 5.59
N ILE A 38 -3.57 -4.41 5.51
CA ILE A 38 -5.00 -4.11 5.62
C ILE A 38 -5.56 -4.97 6.73
N GLY A 39 -5.90 -4.36 7.87
CA GLY A 39 -6.55 -5.02 8.98
C GLY A 39 -8.05 -4.73 9.05
N GLY A 40 -8.79 -5.50 9.85
CA GLY A 40 -10.23 -5.29 10.08
C GLY A 40 -11.11 -5.80 8.94
N ILE A 41 -10.63 -6.79 8.20
CA ILE A 41 -11.38 -7.41 7.10
C ILE A 41 -12.48 -8.29 7.71
N ARG A 42 -13.72 -8.08 7.26
CA ARG A 42 -14.88 -8.90 7.65
C ARG A 42 -14.80 -10.29 7.00
N ASP A 43 -15.32 -11.29 7.71
CA ASP A 43 -15.55 -12.62 7.15
C ASP A 43 -16.45 -12.50 5.90
N GLY A 44 -15.99 -13.02 4.77
CA GLY A 44 -16.68 -12.98 3.48
C GLY A 44 -16.18 -11.92 2.48
N LEU A 45 -15.11 -11.19 2.79
CA LEU A 45 -14.39 -10.39 1.80
C LEU A 45 -13.34 -11.24 1.09
N ASP A 46 -13.45 -11.32 -0.22
CA ASP A 46 -12.50 -12.04 -1.08
C ASP A 46 -11.36 -11.13 -1.57
N GLU A 47 -10.28 -11.79 -1.98
CA GLU A 47 -9.11 -11.14 -2.60
C GLU A 47 -9.49 -10.28 -3.81
N GLU A 48 -10.41 -10.76 -4.66
CA GLU A 48 -10.85 -10.02 -5.85
C GLU A 48 -11.55 -8.69 -5.48
N SER A 49 -12.32 -8.68 -4.40
CA SER A 49 -12.99 -7.47 -3.89
C SER A 49 -11.98 -6.44 -3.39
N LEU A 50 -10.94 -6.91 -2.68
CA LEU A 50 -9.84 -6.06 -2.23
C LEU A 50 -9.06 -5.52 -3.43
N ARG A 51 -8.67 -6.38 -4.36
CA ARG A 51 -7.94 -6.00 -5.58
C ARG A 51 -8.70 -4.90 -6.33
N LYS A 52 -9.98 -5.14 -6.65
CA LYS A 52 -10.83 -4.18 -7.37
C LYS A 52 -10.95 -2.83 -6.65
N TYR A 53 -11.03 -2.83 -5.32
CA TYR A 53 -11.10 -1.59 -4.55
C TYR A 53 -9.78 -0.81 -4.58
N PHE A 54 -8.64 -1.51 -4.47
CA PHE A 54 -7.33 -0.88 -4.36
C PHE A 54 -6.68 -0.53 -5.72
N GLU A 55 -7.14 -1.12 -6.83
CA GLU A 55 -6.67 -0.80 -8.20
C GLU A 55 -6.83 0.68 -8.58
N LYS A 56 -7.75 1.40 -7.93
CA LYS A 56 -7.92 2.85 -8.14
C LYS A 56 -6.75 3.69 -7.60
N TYR A 57 -5.96 3.16 -6.67
CA TYR A 57 -4.83 3.86 -6.05
C TYR A 57 -3.50 3.59 -6.77
N GLY A 58 -3.40 2.50 -7.51
CA GLY A 58 -2.20 2.08 -8.22
C GLY A 58 -2.37 0.70 -8.85
N ASN A 59 -1.38 0.32 -9.66
CA ASN A 59 -1.33 -1.04 -10.19
C ASN A 59 -0.99 -2.02 -9.07
N ILE A 60 -1.79 -3.08 -8.91
CA ILE A 60 -1.57 -4.11 -7.89
C ILE A 60 -0.73 -5.23 -8.49
N ASN A 61 0.47 -5.40 -7.93
CA ASN A 61 1.38 -6.48 -8.25
C ASN A 61 0.94 -7.80 -7.59
N ASP A 62 0.61 -7.76 -6.30
CA ASP A 62 0.19 -8.94 -5.53
C ASP A 62 -0.86 -8.59 -4.47
N CYS A 63 -1.75 -9.53 -4.17
CA CYS A 63 -2.78 -9.40 -3.14
C CYS A 63 -2.86 -10.71 -2.36
N LEU A 64 -2.63 -10.66 -1.05
CA LEU A 64 -2.54 -11.84 -0.18
C LEU A 64 -3.55 -11.71 0.95
N LEU A 65 -4.68 -12.41 0.84
CA LEU A 65 -5.63 -12.56 1.93
C LEU A 65 -5.17 -13.69 2.86
N MET A 66 -5.00 -13.39 4.14
CA MET A 66 -4.49 -14.38 5.09
C MET A 66 -5.63 -15.20 5.66
N HIS A 67 -5.57 -16.51 5.45
CA HIS A 67 -6.51 -17.50 6.00
C HIS A 67 -5.85 -18.32 7.11
N ASP A 68 -6.66 -18.77 8.06
CA ASP A 68 -6.27 -19.73 9.09
C ASP A 68 -6.29 -21.16 8.53
N LYS A 69 -5.76 -22.13 9.28
CA LYS A 69 -5.70 -23.54 8.85
C LYS A 69 -7.09 -24.14 8.65
N ASP A 70 -8.07 -23.62 9.38
CA ASP A 70 -9.49 -23.98 9.28
C ASP A 70 -10.23 -23.27 8.12
N GLY A 71 -9.52 -22.51 7.26
CA GLY A 71 -10.08 -21.81 6.10
C GLY A 71 -10.75 -20.47 6.40
N LYS A 72 -10.87 -20.10 7.68
CA LYS A 72 -11.42 -18.80 8.10
C LYS A 72 -10.43 -17.67 7.80
N THR A 73 -10.89 -16.52 7.31
CA THR A 73 -10.03 -15.34 7.14
C THR A 73 -9.49 -14.86 8.49
N ARG A 74 -8.19 -14.59 8.57
CA ARG A 74 -7.54 -14.03 9.78
C ARG A 74 -7.86 -12.54 10.00
N GLY A 75 -8.73 -11.97 9.16
CA GLY A 75 -9.16 -10.58 9.25
C GLY A 75 -8.14 -9.56 8.78
N PHE A 76 -7.10 -10.00 8.05
CA PHE A 76 -6.12 -9.10 7.45
C PHE A 76 -5.60 -9.61 6.10
N ALA A 77 -5.12 -8.68 5.28
CA ALA A 77 -4.53 -8.92 3.98
C ALA A 77 -3.31 -8.03 3.76
N PHE A 78 -2.49 -8.40 2.79
CA PHE A 78 -1.43 -7.55 2.26
C PHE A 78 -1.66 -7.25 0.80
N ILE A 79 -1.39 -6.02 0.38
CA ILE A 79 -1.42 -5.63 -1.04
C ILE A 79 -0.07 -5.03 -1.40
N GLU A 80 0.52 -5.50 -2.48
CA GLU A 80 1.74 -4.95 -3.06
C GLU A 80 1.42 -4.19 -4.35
N PHE A 81 1.86 -2.94 -4.42
CA PHE A 81 1.76 -2.08 -5.60
C PHE A 81 3.07 -2.09 -6.41
N ASP A 82 2.97 -1.70 -7.68
CA ASP A 82 4.12 -1.47 -8.58
C ASP A 82 5.01 -0.29 -8.16
#